data_AF-A0A382JEV2-F1
#
_entry.id   AF-A0A382JEV2-F1
#
_cell.length_a   1.000
_cell.length_b   1.000
_cell.length_c   1.000
_cell.angle_alpha   90.00
_cell.angle_beta   90.00
_cell.angle_gamma   90.00
#
_symmetry.space_group_name_H-M   'P 1'
#
loop_
_entity.id
_entity.type
_entity.pdbx_description
1 polymer ?
#
loop_
_entity_poly.entity_id
_entity_poly.type
_entity_poly.pdbx_seq_one_letter_code
_entity_poly.pdbx_strand_id
1 'polypeptide(L)'
;MNENPSSSQAEPKIQIAILLLPAEPDWYWQNLAEVPFLLRNALTLQRAGIKKLVIWMQSPTENMDAIHQKLKQDPRINLDVEWIADNTIGLHGTNVMVLDGSTLLKKP
;
A
#
# COMPACT_ATOMS: atom_id res chain seq x y z
N MET A 1 -22.30 -44.68 3.14
CA MET A 1 -22.16 -43.44 3.92
C MET A 1 -21.14 -42.61 3.17
N ASN A 2 -21.59 -41.66 2.35
CA ASN A 2 -20.71 -40.84 1.50
C ASN A 2 -20.28 -39.62 2.31
N GLU A 3 -19.01 -39.56 2.68
CA GLU A 3 -18.42 -38.34 3.23
C GLU A 3 -18.14 -37.39 2.07
N ASN A 4 -18.95 -36.33 1.95
CA ASN A 4 -18.61 -35.18 1.13
C ASN A 4 -17.41 -34.48 1.78
N PRO A 5 -16.27 -34.28 1.10
CA PRO A 5 -15.29 -33.33 1.57
C PRO A 5 -15.90 -31.94 1.40
N SER A 6 -16.30 -31.33 2.52
CA SER A 6 -16.61 -29.91 2.57
C SER A 6 -15.38 -29.17 2.05
N SER A 7 -15.48 -28.66 0.82
CA SER A 7 -14.54 -27.70 0.28
C SER A 7 -14.66 -26.45 1.15
N SER A 8 -13.79 -26.33 2.14
CA SER A 8 -13.45 -25.04 2.75
C SER A 8 -12.93 -24.15 1.62
N GLN A 9 -13.83 -23.46 0.92
CA GLN A 9 -13.47 -22.34 0.07
C GLN A 9 -12.85 -21.30 1.00
N ALA A 10 -11.52 -21.34 1.12
CA ALA A 10 -10.77 -20.32 1.82
C ALA A 10 -11.16 -18.98 1.21
N GLU A 11 -11.69 -18.07 2.03
CA GLU A 11 -12.00 -16.72 1.57
C GLU A 11 -10.77 -16.13 0.87
N PRO A 12 -10.95 -15.43 -0.26
CA PRO A 12 -9.84 -14.87 -1.00
C PRO A 12 -9.06 -13.91 -0.10
N LYS A 13 -7.86 -14.33 0.33
CA LYS A 13 -6.98 -13.52 1.16
C LYS A 13 -6.34 -12.46 0.26
N ILE A 14 -6.74 -11.20 0.45
CA ILE A 14 -6.10 -10.06 -0.22
C ILE A 14 -4.66 -9.94 0.30
N GLN A 15 -3.69 -10.01 -0.60
CA GLN A 15 -2.26 -9.91 -0.26
C GLN A 15 -1.59 -8.66 -0.83
N ILE A 16 -2.27 -7.96 -1.76
CA ILE A 16 -1.74 -6.79 -2.46
C ILE A 16 -2.66 -5.60 -2.18
N ALA A 17 -2.07 -4.49 -1.77
CA ALA A 17 -2.73 -3.19 -1.71
C ALA A 17 -2.08 -2.23 -2.71
N ILE A 18 -2.92 -1.41 -3.35
CA ILE A 18 -2.49 -0.30 -4.19
C ILE A 18 -2.87 0.99 -3.46
N LEU A 19 -1.90 1.84 -3.20
CA LEU A 19 -2.09 3.15 -2.60
C LEU A 19 -1.94 4.21 -3.68
N LEU A 20 -3.03 4.91 -3.97
CA LEU A 20 -3.06 6.02 -4.93
C LEU A 20 -2.66 7.31 -4.19
N LEU A 21 -1.55 7.91 -4.60
CA LEU A 21 -1.03 9.13 -4.00
C LEU A 21 -1.28 10.31 -4.97
N PRO A 22 -2.00 11.38 -4.56
CA PRO A 22 -2.03 12.62 -5.34
C PRO A 22 -0.66 13.32 -5.38
N ALA A 23 -0.50 14.28 -6.30
CA ALA A 23 0.75 14.95 -6.63
C ALA A 23 1.24 15.99 -5.58
N GLU A 24 1.28 15.61 -4.31
CA GLU A 24 1.78 16.43 -3.19
C GLU A 24 2.75 15.61 -2.32
N PRO A 25 4.00 15.40 -2.78
CA PRO A 25 4.93 14.43 -2.19
C PRO A 25 5.37 14.79 -0.77
N ASP A 26 5.51 16.08 -0.45
CA ASP A 26 6.16 16.52 0.79
C ASP A 26 5.37 16.15 2.05
N TRP A 27 4.05 16.01 1.94
CA TRP A 27 3.19 15.69 3.10
C TRP A 27 3.23 14.21 3.48
N TYR A 28 3.65 13.31 2.57
CA TYR A 28 3.71 11.88 2.86
C TYR A 28 4.70 11.54 3.97
N TRP A 29 5.74 12.35 4.13
CA TRP A 29 6.70 12.20 5.22
C TRP A 29 6.49 13.16 6.39
N GLN A 30 5.40 13.93 6.38
CA GLN A 30 5.00 14.74 7.51
C GLN A 30 4.44 13.84 8.62
N ASN A 31 4.83 14.11 9.87
CA ASN A 31 4.33 13.36 11.01
C ASN A 31 2.86 13.67 11.29
N LEU A 32 2.06 12.61 11.44
CA LEU A 32 0.72 12.64 11.99
C LEU A 32 0.71 11.75 13.23
N ALA A 33 0.57 12.37 14.41
CA ALA A 33 0.78 11.70 15.70
C ALA A 33 2.15 10.98 15.76
N GLU A 34 3.23 11.76 15.56
CA GLU A 34 4.64 11.33 15.67
C GLU A 34 5.15 10.33 14.62
N VAL A 35 4.27 9.81 13.76
CA VAL A 35 4.64 8.86 12.70
C VAL A 35 4.41 9.51 11.32
N PRO A 36 5.36 9.41 10.38
CA PRO A 36 5.15 9.87 9.01
C PRO A 36 3.88 9.26 8.41
N PHE A 37 3.07 10.08 7.74
CA PHE A 37 1.74 9.66 7.27
C PHE A 37 1.78 8.42 6.37
N LEU A 38 2.65 8.39 5.37
CA LEU A 38 2.80 7.25 4.47
C LEU A 38 3.26 5.99 5.21
N LEU A 39 4.17 6.15 6.18
CA LEU A 39 4.63 5.04 7.00
C LEU A 39 3.50 4.47 7.86
N ARG A 40 2.65 5.32 8.44
CA ARG A 40 1.47 4.88 9.19
C ARG A 40 0.53 4.05 8.31
N ASN A 41 0.30 4.47 7.07
CA ASN A 41 -0.53 3.73 6.12
C ASN A 41 0.09 2.35 5.80
N ALA A 42 1.39 2.31 5.47
CA ALA A 42 2.10 1.06 5.19
C ALA A 42 2.05 0.09 6.39
N LEU A 43 2.33 0.56 7.60
CA LEU A 43 2.25 -0.26 8.82
C LEU A 43 0.83 -0.77 9.10
N THR A 44 -0.19 0.03 8.78
CA THR A 44 -1.59 -0.38 8.93
C THR A 44 -1.93 -1.51 7.97
N LEU A 45 -1.51 -1.40 6.70
CA LEU A 45 -1.72 -2.44 5.69
C LEU A 45 -0.97 -3.73 6.03
N GLN A 46 0.27 -3.62 6.51
CA GLN A 46 1.03 -4.76 7.01
C GLN A 46 0.30 -5.50 8.14
N ARG A 47 -0.27 -4.76 9.11
CA ARG A 47 -1.05 -5.35 10.20
C ARG A 47 -2.35 -6.00 9.72
N ALA A 48 -2.93 -5.49 8.64
CA ALA A 48 -4.08 -6.09 7.97
C ALA A 48 -3.74 -7.36 7.17
N GLY A 49 -2.46 -7.77 7.15
CA GLY A 49 -2.01 -8.99 6.47
C GLY A 49 -1.61 -8.80 5.01
N ILE A 50 -1.58 -7.55 4.51
CA ILE A 50 -1.02 -7.22 3.19
C ILE A 50 0.48 -7.56 3.19
N LYS A 51 0.95 -8.08 2.06
CA LYS A 51 2.34 -8.49 1.83
C LYS A 51 3.05 -7.62 0.82
N LYS A 52 2.30 -7.15 -0.18
CA LYS A 52 2.80 -6.26 -1.22
C LYS A 52 2.03 -4.94 -1.20
N LEU A 53 2.76 -3.83 -1.12
CA LEU A 53 2.23 -2.48 -1.25
C LEU A 53 2.75 -1.88 -2.55
N VAL A 54 1.84 -1.62 -3.47
CA VAL A 54 2.12 -0.89 -4.70
C VAL A 54 1.71 0.57 -4.45
N ILE A 55 2.64 1.49 -4.64
CA ILE A 55 2.38 2.92 -4.54
C ILE A 55 2.35 3.49 -5.95
N TRP A 56 1.20 4.06 -6.32
CA TRP A 56 1.02 4.73 -7.60
C TRP A 56 0.84 6.22 -7.40
N MET A 57 1.54 7.02 -8.20
CA MET A 57 1.34 8.47 -8.24
C MET A 57 1.35 8.95 -9.67
N GLN A 58 0.42 9.85 -9.98
CA GLN A 58 0.45 10.60 -11.22
C GLN A 58 1.61 11.60 -11.18
N SER A 59 2.56 11.47 -12.12
CA SER A 59 3.73 12.36 -12.28
C SER A 59 4.69 12.35 -11.07
N PRO A 60 5.53 11.31 -10.92
CA PRO A 60 6.57 11.25 -9.89
C PRO A 60 7.51 12.46 -9.96
N THR A 61 7.93 12.93 -8.78
CA THR A 61 8.95 13.98 -8.60
C THR A 61 10.23 13.38 -8.00
N GLU A 62 11.36 14.09 -8.08
CA GLU A 62 12.64 13.66 -7.47
C GLU A 62 12.52 13.40 -5.96
N ASN A 63 11.64 14.15 -5.26
CA ASN A 63 11.36 13.93 -3.83
C ASN A 63 10.75 12.55 -3.54
N MET A 64 10.11 11.91 -4.52
CA MET A 64 9.51 10.59 -4.34
C MET A 64 10.54 9.49 -4.14
N ASP A 65 11.65 9.53 -4.87
CA ASP A 65 12.70 8.52 -4.71
C ASP A 65 13.26 8.55 -3.29
N ALA A 66 13.44 9.76 -2.73
CA ALA A 66 13.85 9.93 -1.34
C ALA A 66 12.80 9.37 -0.36
N ILE A 67 11.51 9.61 -0.59
CA ILE A 67 10.42 9.08 0.27
C ILE A 67 10.34 7.55 0.16
N HIS A 68 10.46 7.01 -1.05
CA HIS A 68 10.48 5.58 -1.32
C HIS A 68 11.63 4.88 -0.58
N GLN A 69 12.84 5.44 -0.66
CA GLN A 69 14.00 4.92 0.07
C GLN A 69 13.80 4.99 1.57
N LYS A 70 13.30 6.12 2.10
CA LYS A 70 12.99 6.24 3.54
C LYS A 70 11.99 5.20 4.01
N LEU A 71 10.95 4.92 3.22
CA LEU A 71 9.95 3.90 3.55
C LEU A 71 10.56 2.48 3.54
N LYS A 72 11.33 2.14 2.50
CA LYS A 72 11.99 0.83 2.37
C LYS A 72 13.03 0.56 3.45
N GLN A 73 13.72 1.60 3.91
CA GLN A 73 14.76 1.51 4.92
C GLN A 73 14.22 1.58 6.35
N ASP A 74 12.93 1.89 6.55
CA ASP A 74 12.35 1.93 7.90
C ASP A 74 12.31 0.51 8.48
N PRO A 75 12.94 0.25 9.65
CA PRO A 75 13.09 -1.09 10.20
C PRO A 75 11.76 -1.74 10.63
N ARG A 76 10.67 -0.97 10.70
CA ARG A 76 9.33 -1.49 11.02
C ARG A 76 8.61 -2.06 9.80
N ILE A 77 9.10 -1.78 8.59
CA ILE A 77 8.53 -2.25 7.33
C ILE A 77 9.06 -3.64 6.99
N ASN A 78 8.12 -4.53 6.71
CA ASN A 78 8.32 -5.89 6.19
C ASN A 78 7.36 -6.15 5.02
N LEU A 79 7.01 -5.10 4.28
CA LEU A 79 6.22 -5.16 3.05
C LEU A 79 7.16 -5.19 1.85
N ASP A 80 6.79 -5.94 0.82
CA ASP A 80 7.32 -5.72 -0.52
C ASP A 80 6.73 -4.42 -1.06
N VAL A 81 7.52 -3.35 -1.10
CA VAL A 81 7.10 -2.03 -1.57
C VAL A 81 7.57 -1.82 -3.00
N GLU A 82 6.62 -1.57 -3.89
CA GLU A 82 6.87 -1.25 -5.29
C GLU A 82 6.33 0.15 -5.60
N TRP A 83 7.12 0.97 -6.29
CA TRP A 83 6.68 2.28 -6.77
C TRP A 83 6.45 2.21 -8.27
N ILE A 84 5.31 2.67 -8.74
CA ILE A 84 4.94 2.66 -10.15
C ILE A 84 4.56 4.06 -10.62
N ALA A 85 5.12 4.44 -11.77
CA ALA A 85 4.84 5.70 -12.46
C ALA A 85 3.89 5.51 -13.65
N ASP A 86 3.84 4.30 -14.19
CA ASP A 86 3.02 3.95 -15.35
C ASP A 86 1.68 3.33 -14.97
N ASN A 87 0.70 3.51 -15.84
CA ASN A 87 -0.68 3.04 -15.64
C ASN A 87 -0.84 1.53 -15.84
N THR A 88 0.22 0.81 -16.21
CA THR A 88 0.17 -0.63 -16.52
C THR A 88 0.63 -1.45 -15.32
N ILE A 89 -0.33 -1.91 -14.51
CA ILE A 89 -0.08 -2.94 -13.51
C ILE A 89 -0.72 -4.23 -13.99
N GLY A 90 0.10 -5.24 -14.29
CA GLY A 90 -0.38 -6.56 -14.70
C GLY A 90 -0.93 -7.36 -13.51
N LEU A 91 -2.10 -7.00 -12.99
CA LEU A 91 -2.74 -7.64 -11.82
C LEU A 91 -3.84 -8.64 -12.22
N HIS A 92 -3.58 -9.48 -13.22
CA HIS A 92 -4.58 -10.43 -13.70
C HIS A 92 -4.87 -11.52 -12.66
N GLY A 93 -6.17 -11.77 -12.41
CA GLY A 93 -6.61 -12.86 -11.53
C GLY A 93 -6.27 -12.70 -10.04
N THR A 94 -5.83 -11.51 -9.60
CA THR A 94 -5.45 -11.24 -8.21
C THR A 94 -6.47 -10.32 -7.53
N ASN A 95 -6.92 -10.70 -6.33
CA ASN A 95 -7.74 -9.82 -5.50
C ASN A 95 -6.85 -8.73 -4.89
N VAL A 96 -7.13 -7.48 -5.23
CA VAL A 96 -6.36 -6.31 -4.79
C VAL A 96 -7.25 -5.33 -4.04
N MET A 97 -6.70 -4.71 -3.00
CA MET A 97 -7.35 -3.59 -2.32
C MET A 97 -6.78 -2.29 -2.88
N VAL A 98 -7.65 -1.45 -3.43
CA VAL A 98 -7.26 -0.12 -3.92
C VAL A 98 -7.69 0.91 -2.89
N LEU A 99 -6.74 1.72 -2.46
CA LEU A 99 -6.95 2.76 -1.44
C LEU A 99 -6.53 4.11 -2.00
N ASP A 100 -7.35 5.09 -1.72
CA ASP A 100 -6.96 6.47 -1.86
C ASP A 100 -6.03 6.84 -0.69
N GLY A 101 -4.75 7.03 -0.98
CA GLY A 101 -3.77 7.47 0.02
C GLY A 101 -3.96 8.92 0.44
N SER A 102 -4.91 9.63 -0.18
CA SER A 102 -5.29 10.99 0.13
C SER A 102 -6.34 11.11 1.25
N THR A 103 -6.89 10.01 1.78
CA THR A 103 -8.10 10.08 2.62
C THR A 103 -7.93 10.79 3.98
N LEU A 104 -6.71 11.21 4.36
CA LEU A 104 -6.47 12.14 5.49
C LEU A 104 -6.09 13.57 5.07
N LEU A 105 -6.14 13.91 3.78
CA LEU A 105 -5.70 15.20 3.23
C LEU A 105 -6.65 16.37 3.49
N LYS A 106 -7.84 16.15 4.04
CA LYS A 106 -8.63 17.26 4.56
C LYS A 106 -8.05 17.67 5.91
N LYS A 107 -7.03 18.52 5.87
CA LYS A 107 -6.71 19.41 6.99
C LYS A 107 -7.99 20.20 7.29
N PRO A 108 -8.57 20.11 8.51
CA PRO A 108 -9.68 20.98 8.89
C PRO A 108 -9.25 22.45 8.85
#